data_AF-A0A8J5T7Y9-F1
#
_entry.id   AF-A0A8J5T7Y9-F1
#
_cell.length_a   1.000
_cell.length_b   1.000
_cell.length_c   1.000
_cell.angle_alpha   90.00
_cell.angle_beta   90.00
_cell.angle_gamma   90.00
#
_symmetry.space_group_name_H-M   'P 1'
#
loop_
_entity.id
_entity.type
_entity.pdbx_description
1 polymer ?
#
loop_
_entity_poly.entity_id
_entity_poly.type
_entity_poly.pdbx_seq_one_letter_code
_entity_poly.pdbx_strand_id
1 'polypeptide(L)'
;MRRKGCVPDVITYATLVTSFCKAGRISQGYEFLDAMVREGLRVESEVYLGFFAAHEKEEQLEECLELMERMKECRCPPDLGIYNVVIRLSCKLGEMKQAMALWNEMENGGLSPGVDTFAIMVNGLVGQGALVEAVILRTLLGGGSLLHPNMGC
;
A
#
# COMPACT_ATOMS: atom_id res chain seq x y z
N MET A 1 13.31 28.02 -3.96
CA MET A 1 13.98 27.69 -2.68
C MET A 1 15.48 27.84 -2.76
N ARG A 2 16.21 27.00 -3.52
CA ARG A 2 17.69 27.02 -3.55
C ARG A 2 18.33 28.32 -4.03
N ARG A 3 17.80 28.93 -5.10
CA ARG A 3 18.27 30.23 -5.61
C ARG A 3 18.12 31.39 -4.61
N LYS A 4 17.36 31.19 -3.53
CA LYS A 4 17.18 32.16 -2.43
C LYS A 4 17.93 31.75 -1.15
N GLY A 5 18.80 30.74 -1.20
CA GLY A 5 19.60 30.28 -0.06
C GLY A 5 18.86 29.38 0.95
N CYS A 6 17.60 29.00 0.68
CA CYS A 6 16.87 28.07 1.54
C CYS A 6 17.25 26.63 1.19
N VAL A 7 17.73 25.88 2.19
CA VAL A 7 18.01 24.43 2.09
C VAL A 7 16.70 23.67 2.35
N PRO A 8 16.16 22.94 1.36
CA PRO A 8 14.98 22.10 1.56
C PRO A 8 15.26 20.98 2.57
N ASP A 9 14.31 20.75 3.47
CA ASP A 9 14.34 19.66 4.46
C ASP A 9 13.36 18.53 4.07
N VAL A 10 13.28 17.50 4.92
CA VAL A 10 12.38 16.34 4.74
C VAL A 10 10.93 16.78 4.51
N ILE A 11 10.44 17.74 5.32
CA ILE A 11 9.07 18.25 5.23
C ILE A 11 8.83 18.95 3.89
N THR A 12 9.80 19.74 3.44
CA THR A 12 9.74 20.42 2.14
C THR A 12 9.61 19.41 1.00
N TYR A 13 10.46 18.38 0.97
CA TYR A 13 10.40 17.35 -0.06
C TYR A 13 9.12 16.52 0.01
N ALA A 14 8.72 16.06 1.20
CA ALA A 14 7.50 15.30 1.41
C ALA A 14 6.26 16.06 0.93
N THR A 15 6.21 17.38 1.22
CA THR A 15 5.14 18.27 0.75
C THR A 15 5.13 18.37 -0.77
N LEU A 16 6.30 18.59 -1.39
CA LEU A 16 6.42 18.68 -2.84
C LEU A 16 5.97 17.38 -3.51
N VAL A 17 6.54 16.24 -3.11
CA VAL A 17 6.17 14.92 -3.62
C VAL A 17 4.66 14.70 -3.53
N THR A 18 4.09 14.83 -2.33
CA THR A 18 2.65 14.64 -2.11
C THR A 18 1.82 15.58 -2.97
N SER A 19 2.23 16.84 -3.13
CA SER A 19 1.51 17.81 -3.97
C SER A 19 1.55 17.47 -5.46
N PHE A 20 2.69 17.00 -5.98
CA PHE A 20 2.81 16.59 -7.38
C PHE A 20 2.02 15.31 -7.66
N CYS A 21 2.08 14.32 -6.77
CA CYS A 21 1.30 13.09 -6.89
C CYS A 21 -0.22 13.38 -6.88
N LYS A 22 -0.69 14.23 -5.96
CA LYS A 22 -2.11 14.66 -5.93
C LYS A 22 -2.54 15.40 -7.21
N ALA A 23 -1.61 16.09 -7.86
CA ALA A 23 -1.85 16.78 -9.13
C ALA A 23 -1.74 15.85 -10.37
N GLY A 24 -1.50 14.55 -10.19
CA GLY A 24 -1.27 13.60 -11.30
C GLY A 24 0.07 13.77 -12.01
N ARG A 25 0.97 14.61 -11.46
CA ARG A 25 2.30 14.91 -12.02
C ARG A 25 3.34 13.95 -11.43
N ILE A 26 3.08 12.66 -11.55
CA ILE A 26 3.79 11.58 -10.84
C ILE A 26 5.29 11.59 -11.16
N SER A 27 5.67 11.76 -12.43
CA SER A 27 7.09 11.82 -12.84
C SER A 27 7.87 12.91 -12.11
N GLN A 28 7.26 14.07 -11.86
CA GLN A 28 7.91 15.14 -11.10
C GLN A 28 7.95 14.84 -9.61
N GLY A 29 6.95 14.12 -9.08
CA GLY A 29 7.05 13.51 -7.76
C GLY A 29 8.33 12.67 -7.63
N TYR A 30 8.60 11.79 -8.61
CA TYR A 30 9.79 10.95 -8.61
C TYR A 30 11.09 11.75 -8.68
N GLU A 31 11.15 12.83 -9.48
CA GLU A 31 12.30 13.74 -9.50
C GLU A 31 12.63 14.30 -8.10
N PHE A 32 11.61 14.65 -7.32
CA PHE A 32 11.79 15.14 -5.95
C PHE A 32 12.14 14.03 -4.97
N LEU A 33 11.58 12.83 -5.12
CA LEU A 33 11.96 11.66 -4.33
C LEU A 33 13.43 11.30 -4.55
N ASP A 34 13.89 11.26 -5.81
CA ASP A 34 15.27 10.95 -6.16
C ASP A 34 16.23 12.05 -5.70
N ALA A 35 15.79 13.31 -5.70
CA ALA A 35 16.56 14.40 -5.10
C ALA A 35 16.70 14.25 -3.58
N MET A 36 15.63 13.87 -2.89
CA MET A 36 15.64 13.62 -1.45
C MET A 36 16.61 12.49 -1.09
N VAL A 37 16.58 11.38 -1.85
CA VAL A 37 17.52 10.25 -1.68
C VAL A 37 18.97 10.66 -1.96
N ARG A 38 19.24 11.39 -3.06
CA ARG A 38 20.60 11.88 -3.39
C ARG A 38 21.17 12.81 -2.33
N GLU A 39 20.32 13.48 -1.58
CA GLU A 39 20.72 14.37 -0.48
C GLU A 39 20.86 13.66 0.86
N GLY A 40 20.71 12.33 0.88
CA GLY A 40 20.82 11.51 2.07
C GLY A 40 19.68 11.72 3.06
N LEU A 41 18.57 12.33 2.62
CA LEU A 41 17.39 12.51 3.45
C LEU A 41 16.61 11.20 3.50
N ARG A 42 16.25 10.76 4.71
CA ARG A 42 15.46 9.55 4.92
C ARG A 42 14.06 9.75 4.38
N VAL A 43 13.66 8.91 3.42
CA VAL A 43 12.27 8.87 2.93
C VAL A 43 11.42 8.07 3.90
N GLU A 44 10.28 8.64 4.30
CA GLU A 44 9.31 8.00 5.19
C GLU A 44 8.14 7.39 4.37
N SER A 45 7.40 6.44 4.95
CA SER A 45 6.32 5.72 4.25
C SER A 45 5.21 6.65 3.72
N GLU A 46 4.94 7.75 4.40
CA GLU A 46 3.93 8.74 3.97
C GLU A 46 4.26 9.37 2.61
N VAL A 47 5.55 9.55 2.30
CA VAL A 47 6.00 10.08 1.00
C VAL A 47 5.67 9.08 -0.11
N TYR A 48 5.87 7.78 0.15
CA TYR A 48 5.55 6.71 -0.80
C TYR A 48 4.04 6.55 -1.00
N LEU A 49 3.23 6.66 0.06
CA LEU A 49 1.78 6.53 -0.03
C LEU A 49 1.15 7.50 -1.05
N GLY A 50 1.70 8.71 -1.18
CA GLY A 50 1.29 9.67 -2.22
C GLY A 50 1.44 9.14 -3.64
N PHE A 51 2.53 8.41 -3.94
CA PHE A 51 2.72 7.76 -5.23
C PHE A 51 1.76 6.59 -5.43
N PHE A 52 1.57 5.74 -4.42
CA PHE A 52 0.62 4.62 -4.50
C PHE A 52 -0.79 5.09 -4.79
N ALA A 53 -1.27 6.15 -4.11
CA ALA A 53 -2.58 6.72 -4.38
C ALA A 53 -2.70 7.31 -5.80
N ALA A 54 -1.60 7.86 -6.34
CA ALA A 54 -1.59 8.39 -7.70
C ALA A 54 -1.58 7.28 -8.75
N HIS A 55 -0.77 6.23 -8.57
CA HIS A 55 -0.73 5.07 -9.47
C HIS A 55 -2.02 4.24 -9.40
N GLU A 56 -2.64 4.09 -8.23
CA GLU A 56 -3.96 3.45 -8.09
C GLU A 56 -5.03 4.17 -8.92
N LYS A 57 -4.99 5.51 -8.95
CA LYS A 57 -5.92 6.32 -9.73
C LYS A 57 -5.73 6.13 -11.24
N GLU A 58 -4.49 5.99 -11.69
CA GLU A 58 -4.15 5.73 -13.10
C GLU A 58 -4.15 4.23 -13.46
N GLU A 59 -4.56 3.36 -12.52
CA GLU A 59 -4.63 1.90 -12.67
C GLU A 59 -3.29 1.23 -13.03
N GLN A 60 -2.19 1.81 -12.55
CA GLN A 60 -0.81 1.43 -12.83
C GLN A 60 -0.28 0.42 -11.80
N LEU A 61 -0.69 -0.85 -11.96
CA LEU A 61 -0.34 -1.92 -11.00
C LEU A 61 1.15 -2.27 -11.02
N GLU A 62 1.78 -2.34 -12.19
CA GLU A 62 3.19 -2.71 -12.31
C GLU A 62 4.07 -1.68 -11.60
N GLU A 63 3.78 -0.39 -11.80
CA GLU A 63 4.47 0.71 -11.15
C GLU A 63 4.32 0.69 -9.62
N CYS A 64 3.17 0.24 -9.11
CA CYS A 64 2.98 0.01 -7.67
C CYS A 64 3.89 -1.12 -7.16
N LEU A 65 3.97 -2.24 -7.88
CA LEU A 65 4.79 -3.39 -7.49
C LEU A 65 6.28 -3.04 -7.52
N GLU A 66 6.75 -2.38 -8.57
CA GLU A 66 8.13 -1.87 -8.67
C GLU A 66 8.45 -0.90 -7.51
N LEU A 67 7.51 -0.03 -7.16
CA LEU A 67 7.69 0.90 -6.04
C LEU A 67 7.77 0.18 -4.68
N MET A 68 7.00 -0.90 -4.49
CA MET A 68 7.10 -1.72 -3.28
C MET A 68 8.48 -2.39 -3.15
N GLU A 69 9.05 -2.89 -4.24
CA GLU A 69 10.40 -3.44 -4.24
C GLU A 69 11.45 -2.37 -3.91
N ARG A 70 11.36 -1.20 -4.56
CA ARG A 70 12.24 -0.05 -4.25
C ARG A 70 12.17 0.35 -2.77
N MET A 71 10.99 0.31 -2.16
CA MET A 71 10.81 0.58 -0.73
C MET A 71 11.58 -0.40 0.16
N LYS A 72 11.53 -1.70 -0.17
CA LYS A 72 12.27 -2.75 0.54
C LYS A 72 13.78 -2.57 0.40
N GLU A 73 14.27 -2.26 -0.80
CA GLU A 73 15.69 -1.95 -1.05
C GLU A 73 16.18 -0.76 -0.23
N CYS A 74 15.32 0.26 -0.07
CA CYS A 74 15.58 1.45 0.74
C CYS A 74 15.44 1.22 2.26
N ARG A 75 15.25 -0.02 2.72
CA ARG A 75 15.01 -0.40 4.12
C ARG A 75 13.82 0.34 4.77
N CYS A 76 12.82 0.68 3.96
CA CYS A 76 11.55 1.25 4.39
C CYS A 76 10.43 0.35 3.89
N PRO A 77 10.21 -0.84 4.49
CA PRO A 77 9.26 -1.81 3.97
C PRO A 77 7.83 -1.24 3.90
N PRO A 78 7.01 -1.68 2.93
CA PRO A 78 5.60 -1.30 2.84
C PRO A 78 4.85 -1.59 4.15
N ASP A 79 4.02 -0.66 4.58
CA ASP A 79 3.10 -0.85 5.70
C ASP A 79 1.74 -1.40 5.23
N LEU A 80 0.87 -1.70 6.18
CA LEU A 80 -0.48 -2.23 5.92
C LEU A 80 -1.29 -1.32 4.98
N GLY A 81 -1.10 0.01 5.06
CA GLY A 81 -1.80 0.97 4.20
C GLY A 81 -1.40 0.79 2.74
N ILE A 82 -0.10 0.64 2.47
CA ILE A 82 0.42 0.41 1.13
C ILE A 82 -0.03 -0.94 0.58
N TYR A 83 0.06 -2.02 1.36
CA TYR A 83 -0.47 -3.32 0.96
C TYR A 83 -1.95 -3.23 0.58
N ASN A 84 -2.76 -2.54 1.39
CA ASN A 84 -4.19 -2.36 1.09
C ASN A 84 -4.44 -1.63 -0.23
N VAL A 85 -3.63 -0.63 -0.58
CA VAL A 85 -3.75 0.05 -1.89
C VAL A 85 -3.49 -0.93 -3.03
N VAL A 86 -2.36 -1.65 -2.99
CA VAL A 86 -1.97 -2.52 -4.11
C VAL A 86 -2.85 -3.77 -4.22
N ILE A 87 -3.30 -4.34 -3.09
CA ILE A 87 -4.28 -5.44 -3.08
C ILE A 87 -5.60 -4.96 -3.68
N ARG A 88 -6.09 -3.77 -3.30
CA ARG A 88 -7.33 -3.21 -3.86
C ARG A 88 -7.24 -3.00 -5.36
N LEU A 89 -6.13 -2.44 -5.82
CA LEU A 89 -5.87 -2.25 -7.25
C LEU A 89 -5.82 -3.60 -7.99
N SER A 90 -5.12 -4.59 -7.43
CA SER A 90 -5.04 -5.95 -7.99
C SER A 90 -6.44 -6.57 -8.12
N CYS A 91 -7.28 -6.48 -7.08
CA CYS A 91 -8.66 -6.93 -7.12
C CYS A 91 -9.50 -6.19 -8.17
N LYS A 92 -9.34 -4.86 -8.29
CA LYS A 92 -10.03 -4.01 -9.26
C LYS A 92 -9.72 -4.43 -10.71
N LEU A 93 -8.47 -4.79 -10.98
CA LEU A 93 -7.99 -5.25 -12.29
C LEU A 93 -8.26 -6.74 -12.54
N GLY A 94 -8.78 -7.47 -11.56
CA GLY A 94 -9.03 -8.92 -11.66
C GLY A 94 -7.79 -9.79 -11.48
N GLU A 95 -6.66 -9.19 -11.08
CA GLU A 95 -5.40 -9.86 -10.80
C GLU A 95 -5.43 -10.54 -9.41
N MET A 96 -6.39 -11.46 -9.21
CA MET A 96 -6.63 -12.09 -7.90
C MET A 96 -5.45 -12.94 -7.42
N LYS A 97 -4.65 -13.50 -8.34
CA LYS A 97 -3.42 -14.22 -7.98
C LYS A 97 -2.41 -13.28 -7.33
N GLN A 98 -2.25 -12.07 -7.89
CA GLN A 98 -1.39 -11.04 -7.34
C GLN A 98 -1.91 -10.54 -5.99
N ALA A 99 -3.22 -10.29 -5.88
CA ALA A 99 -3.85 -9.88 -4.63
C ALA A 99 -3.60 -10.89 -3.49
N MET A 100 -3.73 -12.19 -3.76
CA MET A 100 -3.45 -13.25 -2.80
C MET A 100 -1.95 -13.39 -2.50
N ALA A 101 -1.08 -13.21 -3.49
CA ALA A 101 0.36 -13.22 -3.27
C ALA A 101 0.79 -12.09 -2.31
N LEU A 102 0.28 -10.88 -2.51
CA LEU A 102 0.53 -9.73 -1.64
C LEU A 102 -0.02 -9.92 -0.22
N TRP A 103 -1.19 -10.53 -0.08
CA TRP A 103 -1.74 -10.90 1.23
C TRP A 103 -0.82 -11.86 1.98
N ASN A 104 -0.37 -12.94 1.31
CA ASN A 104 0.52 -13.91 1.91
C ASN A 104 1.89 -13.29 2.25
N GLU A 105 2.40 -12.43 1.38
CA GLU A 105 3.63 -11.68 1.64
C GLU A 105 3.52 -10.82 2.91
N MET A 106 2.41 -10.09 3.05
CA MET A 106 2.11 -9.27 4.21
C MET A 106 2.09 -10.10 5.50
N GLU A 107 1.37 -11.23 5.51
CA GLU A 107 1.32 -12.13 6.68
C GLU A 107 2.68 -12.73 7.02
N ASN A 108 3.44 -13.19 6.00
CA ASN A 108 4.80 -13.71 6.18
C ASN A 108 5.77 -12.63 6.67
N GLY A 109 5.51 -11.36 6.35
CA GLY A 109 6.23 -10.19 6.86
C GLY A 109 5.84 -9.80 8.29
N GLY A 110 4.92 -10.53 8.94
CA GLY A 110 4.48 -10.28 10.30
C GLY A 110 3.40 -9.19 10.42
N LEU A 111 2.82 -8.75 9.30
CA LEU A 111 1.71 -7.81 9.29
C LEU A 111 0.39 -8.58 9.29
N SER A 112 -0.45 -8.32 10.29
CA SER A 112 -1.79 -8.94 10.37
C SER A 112 -2.78 -8.17 9.48
N PRO A 113 -3.57 -8.86 8.62
CA PRO A 113 -4.62 -8.22 7.84
C PRO A 113 -5.63 -7.50 8.75
N GLY A 114 -5.82 -6.20 8.53
CA GLY A 114 -6.87 -5.41 9.18
C GLY A 114 -8.25 -5.59 8.54
N VAL A 115 -9.29 -5.06 9.18
CA VAL A 115 -10.69 -5.10 8.68
C VAL A 115 -10.80 -4.59 7.24
N ASP A 116 -10.10 -3.51 6.89
CA ASP A 116 -10.08 -2.95 5.54
C ASP A 116 -9.51 -3.94 4.52
N THR A 117 -8.43 -4.64 4.86
CA THR A 117 -7.79 -5.67 4.03
C THR A 117 -8.78 -6.77 3.67
N PHE A 118 -9.48 -7.30 4.67
CA PHE A 118 -10.49 -8.34 4.44
C PHE A 118 -11.65 -7.81 3.59
N ALA A 119 -12.14 -6.60 3.86
CA ALA A 119 -13.21 -5.99 3.08
C ALA A 119 -12.81 -5.83 1.60
N ILE A 120 -11.56 -5.43 1.34
CA ILE A 120 -11.00 -5.34 -0.02
C ILE A 120 -11.03 -6.71 -0.70
N MET A 121 -10.49 -7.75 -0.06
CA MET A 121 -10.42 -9.09 -0.65
C MET A 121 -11.81 -9.71 -0.88
N VAL A 122 -12.73 -9.58 0.08
CA VAL A 122 -14.11 -10.06 -0.08
C VAL A 122 -14.78 -9.37 -1.27
N ASN A 123 -14.66 -8.04 -1.39
CA ASN A 123 -15.22 -7.30 -2.51
C ASN A 123 -14.60 -7.72 -3.85
N GLY A 124 -13.28 -7.91 -3.88
CA GLY A 124 -12.57 -8.42 -5.05
C GLY A 124 -13.08 -9.79 -5.50
N LEU A 125 -13.18 -10.75 -4.57
CA LEU A 125 -13.67 -12.10 -4.83
C LEU A 125 -15.11 -12.11 -5.33
N VAL A 126 -15.99 -11.30 -4.71
CA VAL A 126 -17.38 -11.14 -5.15
C VAL A 126 -17.44 -10.57 -6.57
N GLY A 127 -16.63 -9.55 -6.88
CA GLY A 127 -16.55 -8.95 -8.22
C GLY A 127 -16.12 -9.94 -9.30
N GLN A 128 -15.32 -10.95 -8.94
CA GLN A 128 -14.87 -12.02 -9.84
C GLN A 128 -15.79 -13.26 -9.83
N GLY A 129 -16.88 -13.25 -9.05
CA GLY A 129 -17.79 -14.40 -8.94
C GLY A 129 -17.28 -15.55 -8.06
N ALA A 130 -16.15 -15.39 -7.37
CA ALA A 130 -15.57 -16.36 -6.44
C ALA A 130 -16.28 -16.33 -5.07
N LEU A 131 -17.58 -16.66 -5.07
CA LEU A 131 -18.46 -16.47 -3.91
C LEU A 131 -18.13 -17.40 -2.73
N VAL A 132 -17.60 -18.60 -2.99
CA VAL A 132 -17.27 -19.57 -1.93
C VAL A 132 -16.10 -19.04 -1.10
N GLU A 133 -15.04 -18.60 -1.76
CA GLU A 133 -13.87 -18.00 -1.15
C GLU A 133 -14.24 -16.73 -0.38
N ALA A 134 -15.13 -15.90 -0.95
CA ALA A 134 -15.63 -14.69 -0.28
C ALA A 134 -16.40 -15.00 1.01
N VAL A 135 -17.24 -16.05 1.02
CA VAL A 135 -17.99 -16.47 2.21
C VAL A 135 -17.05 -17.02 3.28
N ILE A 136 -16.09 -17.87 2.91
CA ILE A 136 -15.09 -18.41 3.86
C ILE A 136 -14.34 -17.25 4.52
N LEU A 137 -13.82 -16.32 3.71
CA LEU A 137 -13.07 -15.17 4.22
C LEU A 137 -13.93 -14.27 5.13
N ARG A 138 -15.21 -14.07 4.81
CA ARG A 138 -16.17 -13.36 5.65
C ARG A 138 -16.46 -14.08 6.97
N THR A 139 -16.53 -15.41 6.97
CA THR A 139 -16.75 -16.17 8.22
C THR A 139 -15.57 -16.07 9.17
N LEU A 140 -14.34 -15.97 8.66
CA LEU A 140 -13.15 -15.73 9.47
C LEU A 140 -13.22 -14.37 10.21
N LEU A 141 -13.75 -13.33 9.55
CA LEU A 141 -14.04 -12.04 10.21
C LEU A 141 -15.12 -12.14 11.30
N GLY A 142 -16.19 -12.89 11.03
CA GLY A 142 -17.34 -13.04 11.95
C GLY A 142 -17.07 -13.96 13.15
N GLY A 143 -16.11 -14.89 13.01
CA GLY A 143 -15.74 -15.86 14.04
C GLY A 143 -14.85 -15.29 15.16
N GLY A 144 -14.30 -14.09 14.99
CA GLY A 144 -13.42 -13.43 15.96
C GLY A 144 -14.08 -12.98 17.28
N SER A 145 -15.41 -13.11 17.42
CA SER A 145 -16.13 -12.75 18.65
C SER A 145 -16.43 -13.93 19.59
N LEU A 146 -16.00 -15.18 19.32
CA LEU A 146 -16.29 -16.32 20.21
C LEU A 146 -15.17 -17.39 20.27
N LEU A 147 -13.91 -16.99 20.45
CA LEU A 147 -12.86 -17.94 20.88
C LEU A 147 -12.19 -17.47 22.17
N HIS A 148 -13.00 -17.37 23.24
CA HIS A 148 -12.59 -17.90 24.53
C HIS A 148 -13.58 -19.01 24.90
N PRO A 149 -13.33 -20.28 24.51
CA PRO A 149 -13.96 -21.39 25.19
C PRO A 149 -13.31 -21.44 26.57
N ASN A 150 -14.00 -20.91 27.57
CA ASN A 150 -13.66 -21.14 28.96
C ASN A 150 -13.87 -22.63 29.25
N MET A 151 -12.84 -23.44 28.99
CA MET A 151 -12.70 -24.77 29.55
C MET A 151 -12.28 -24.59 31.01
N GLY A 152 -13.27 -24.60 31.90
CA GLY A 152 -13.08 -24.64 33.33
C GLY A 152 -14.31 -25.25 33.97
N CYS A 153 -14.17 -26.49 34.44
CA CYS A 153 -15.06 -27.11 35.41
C CYS A 153 -15.13 -26.30 36.71
#